data_AF-A0A3D2WQ75-F1
#
_entry.id   AF-A0A3D2WQ75-F1
#
_cell.length_a   1.000
_cell.length_b   1.000
_cell.length_c   1.000
_cell.angle_alpha   90.00
_cell.angle_beta   90.00
_cell.angle_gamma   90.00
#
_symmetry.space_group_name_H-M   'P 1'
#
loop_
_entity.id
_entity.type
_entity.pdbx_description
1 polymer ?
#
loop_
_entity_poly.entity_id
_entity_poly.type
_entity_poly.pdbx_seq_one_letter_code
_entity_poly.pdbx_strand_id
1 'polypeptide(L)'
;MSEVSIKYTTYKVGQDNIQKWGFDIHHPVFPVSAGLILVFLGALLIVDPKVAQTALDGLRSSVIETFDSYFMWTANIIVLFVIALVFTPLGSIRLGGKNAQPEHSIVSWLAMLFAAGMGIGLLFWGVAEPTAYYTDWWGTPLDVKPETARAERLA
;
A
#
# COMPACT_ATOMS: atom_id res chain seq x y z
N MET A 1 26.37 7.47 -5.69
CA MET A 1 25.05 8.04 -5.38
C MET A 1 24.85 7.99 -3.87
N SER A 2 25.44 8.93 -3.13
CA SER A 2 25.36 8.99 -1.66
C SER A 2 25.91 10.31 -1.05
N GLU A 3 25.71 11.46 -1.70
CA GLU A 3 26.17 12.75 -1.14
C GLU A 3 25.08 13.82 -1.13
N VAL A 4 23.90 13.46 -0.64
CA VAL A 4 22.99 14.48 -0.09
C VAL A 4 23.18 14.44 1.43
N SER A 5 24.31 14.98 1.88
CA SER A 5 24.52 15.23 3.30
C SER A 5 23.48 16.26 3.74
N ILE A 6 22.69 15.89 4.75
CA ILE A 6 21.74 16.78 5.38
C ILE A 6 22.57 17.86 6.09
N LYS A 7 22.70 19.04 5.48
CA LYS A 7 23.59 20.15 5.89
C LYS A 7 23.44 20.67 7.33
N TYR A 8 22.54 20.11 8.13
CA TYR A 8 22.19 20.58 9.47
C TYR A 8 22.18 19.48 10.55
N THR A 9 22.67 18.27 10.24
CA THR A 9 22.81 17.19 11.23
C THR A 9 24.18 16.53 11.14
N THR A 10 24.75 16.15 12.28
CA THR A 10 25.99 15.37 12.39
C THR A 10 25.80 13.91 11.95
N TYR A 11 24.53 13.49 11.76
CA TYR A 11 24.17 12.14 11.34
C TYR A 11 24.62 11.85 9.91
N LYS A 12 25.41 10.79 9.71
CA LYS A 12 25.77 10.28 8.39
C LYS A 12 24.82 9.13 8.01
N VAL A 13 24.22 9.21 6.82
CA VAL A 13 23.38 8.12 6.29
C VAL A 13 24.21 6.84 6.25
N GLY A 14 23.72 5.78 6.93
CA GLY A 14 24.39 4.49 7.01
C GLY A 14 25.41 4.33 8.16
N GLN A 15 25.56 5.32 9.05
CA GLN A 15 26.51 5.23 10.18
C GLN A 15 26.25 4.06 11.15
N ASP A 16 24.98 3.66 11.29
CA ASP A 16 24.53 2.60 12.20
C ASP A 16 24.30 1.27 11.47
N ASN A 17 24.65 1.21 10.19
CA ASN A 17 24.49 0.01 9.38
C ASN A 17 25.70 -0.92 9.53
N ILE A 18 25.43 -2.22 9.48
CA ILE A 18 26.46 -3.25 9.42
C ILE A 18 26.72 -3.55 7.95
N GLN A 19 27.92 -3.19 7.48
CA GLN A 19 28.37 -3.49 6.13
C GLN A 19 29.16 -4.81 6.12
N LYS A 20 28.53 -5.90 5.65
CA LYS A 20 29.13 -7.24 5.62
C LYS A 20 28.74 -7.99 4.35
N TRP A 21 29.69 -8.68 3.72
CA TRP A 21 29.49 -9.46 2.50
C TRP A 21 28.87 -8.67 1.32
N GLY A 22 29.17 -7.38 1.23
CA GLY A 22 28.60 -6.48 0.21
C GLY A 22 27.18 -5.99 0.52
N PHE A 23 26.57 -6.43 1.62
CA PHE A 23 25.30 -5.93 2.10
C PHE A 23 25.49 -4.77 3.05
N ASP A 24 24.60 -3.78 2.96
CA ASP A 24 24.47 -2.65 3.87
C ASP A 24 23.16 -2.83 4.67
N ILE A 25 23.28 -3.31 5.92
CA ILE A 25 22.13 -3.77 6.72
C ILE A 25 21.90 -2.83 7.90
N HIS A 26 20.70 -2.27 7.98
CA HIS A 26 20.30 -1.49 9.14
C HIS A 26 20.12 -2.40 10.37
N HIS A 27 21.00 -2.26 11.36
CA HIS A 27 21.17 -3.22 12.45
C HIS A 27 19.90 -3.48 13.29
N PRO A 28 19.10 -2.47 13.70
CA PRO A 28 17.86 -2.77 14.42
C PRO A 28 16.69 -3.19 13.52
N VAL A 29 16.55 -2.61 12.32
CA VAL A 29 15.34 -2.80 11.50
C VAL A 29 15.31 -4.20 10.89
N PHE A 30 16.41 -4.61 10.26
CA PHE A 30 16.43 -5.87 9.52
C PHE A 30 16.17 -7.11 10.42
N PRO A 31 16.92 -7.35 11.51
CA PRO A 31 16.72 -8.55 12.32
C PRO A 31 15.41 -8.51 13.10
N VAL A 32 14.91 -7.34 13.52
CA VAL A 32 13.60 -7.25 14.20
C VAL A 32 12.48 -7.60 13.23
N SER A 33 12.44 -7.00 12.04
CA SER A 33 11.42 -7.32 11.04
C SER A 33 11.49 -8.78 10.59
N ALA A 34 12.69 -9.28 10.28
CA ALA A 34 12.87 -10.67 9.87
C ALA A 34 12.49 -11.65 11.00
N GLY A 35 12.90 -11.35 12.24
CA GLY A 35 12.55 -12.14 13.41
C GLY A 35 11.04 -12.21 13.65
N LEU A 36 10.34 -11.07 13.57
CA LEU A 36 8.89 -11.02 13.71
C LEU A 36 8.17 -11.84 12.62
N ILE A 37 8.62 -11.73 11.36
CA ILE A 37 8.06 -12.53 10.26
C ILE A 37 8.28 -14.01 10.51
N LEU A 38 9.50 -14.43 10.88
CA LEU A 38 9.82 -15.83 11.14
C LEU A 38 9.05 -16.39 12.33
N VAL A 39 8.88 -15.62 13.40
CA VAL A 39 8.06 -16.01 14.56
C VAL A 39 6.60 -16.15 14.16
N PHE A 40 6.06 -15.22 13.38
CA PHE A 40 4.68 -15.28 12.90
C PHE A 40 4.44 -16.50 12.00
N LEU A 41 5.30 -16.73 11.01
CA LEU A 41 5.21 -17.90 10.14
C LEU A 41 5.41 -19.20 10.91
N GLY A 42 6.38 -19.24 11.83
CA GLY A 42 6.64 -20.40 12.68
C GLY A 42 5.45 -20.74 13.57
N ALA A 43 4.79 -19.73 14.16
CA ALA A 43 3.57 -19.94 14.93
C ALA A 43 2.45 -20.52 14.06
N LEU A 44 2.24 -19.98 12.86
CA LEU A 44 1.21 -20.48 11.93
C LEU A 44 1.46 -21.91 11.44
N LEU A 45 2.72 -22.34 11.33
CA LEU A 45 3.07 -23.71 10.92
C LEU A 45 2.81 -24.76 12.02
N ILE A 46 2.80 -24.34 13.29
CA ILE A 46 2.61 -25.24 14.44
C ILE A 46 1.12 -25.35 14.82
N VAL A 47 0.35 -24.28 14.60
CA VAL A 47 -1.07 -24.20 14.94
C VAL A 47 -1.91 -24.95 13.92
N ASP A 48 -3.00 -25.58 14.38
CA ASP A 48 -3.98 -26.21 13.49
C ASP A 48 -4.55 -25.18 12.48
N PRO A 49 -4.59 -25.50 11.17
CA PRO A 49 -5.01 -24.55 10.14
C PRO A 49 -6.40 -23.95 10.37
N LYS A 50 -7.35 -24.72 10.92
CA LYS A 50 -8.72 -24.24 11.14
C LYS A 50 -8.79 -23.26 12.30
N VAL A 51 -8.00 -23.50 13.35
CA VAL A 51 -7.88 -22.57 14.48
C VAL A 51 -7.22 -21.27 14.03
N ALA A 52 -6.14 -21.37 13.25
CA ALA A 52 -5.45 -20.21 12.68
C ALA A 52 -6.38 -19.38 11.79
N GLN A 53 -7.12 -20.02 10.88
CA GLN A 53 -8.09 -19.35 10.02
C GLN A 53 -9.15 -18.60 10.84
N THR A 54 -9.78 -19.28 11.80
CA THR A 54 -10.83 -18.67 12.65
C THR A 54 -10.30 -17.44 13.40
N ALA A 55 -9.09 -17.53 13.95
CA ALA A 55 -8.48 -16.42 14.66
C ALA A 55 -8.15 -15.24 13.74
N LEU A 56 -7.58 -15.51 12.56
CA LEU A 56 -7.23 -14.47 11.58
C LEU A 56 -8.47 -13.80 11.00
N ASP A 57 -9.52 -14.56 10.69
CA ASP A 57 -10.79 -14.02 10.20
C ASP A 57 -11.48 -13.17 11.28
N GLY A 58 -11.48 -13.63 12.54
CA GLY A 58 -12.02 -12.85 13.66
C GLY A 58 -11.28 -11.53 13.88
N LEU A 59 -9.94 -11.55 13.81
CA LEU A 59 -9.11 -10.35 13.88
C LEU A 59 -9.36 -9.42 12.70
N ARG A 60 -9.43 -9.97 11.47
CA ARG A 60 -9.73 -9.20 10.26
C ARG A 60 -11.07 -8.48 10.38
N SER A 61 -12.13 -9.20 10.75
CA SER A 61 -13.46 -8.61 10.91
C SER A 61 -13.48 -7.54 11.99
N SER A 62 -12.83 -7.79 13.13
CA SER A 62 -12.73 -6.80 14.22
C SER A 62 -12.04 -5.52 13.79
N VAL A 63 -10.97 -5.62 12.99
CA VAL A 63 -10.26 -4.46 12.43
C VAL A 63 -11.15 -3.72 11.44
N ILE A 64 -11.83 -4.42 10.54
CA ILE A 64 -12.73 -3.80 9.57
C ILE A 64 -13.86 -3.08 10.31
N GLU A 65 -14.59 -3.75 11.20
CA GLU A 65 -15.70 -3.15 11.95
C GLU A 65 -15.29 -1.90 12.75
N THR A 66 -14.09 -1.92 13.35
CA THR A 66 -13.62 -0.81 14.19
C THR A 66 -13.06 0.35 13.36
N PHE A 67 -12.34 0.06 12.27
CA PHE A 67 -11.57 1.06 11.52
C PHE A 67 -12.14 1.41 10.15
N ASP A 68 -13.23 0.79 9.69
CA ASP A 68 -13.85 1.05 8.37
C ASP A 68 -14.05 2.55 8.11
N SER A 69 -14.73 3.24 9.04
CA SER A 69 -14.97 4.67 8.91
C SER A 69 -13.67 5.49 8.89
N TYR A 70 -12.67 5.09 9.69
CA TYR A 70 -11.38 5.77 9.72
C TYR A 70 -10.64 5.63 8.38
N PHE A 71 -10.64 4.44 7.78
CA PHE A 71 -10.06 4.22 6.45
C PHE A 71 -10.77 5.05 5.39
N MET A 72 -12.11 5.07 5.41
CA MET A 72 -12.91 5.85 4.46
C MET A 72 -12.59 7.35 4.54
N TRP A 73 -12.59 7.93 5.75
CA TRP A 73 -12.27 9.35 5.93
C TRP A 73 -10.82 9.66 5.57
N THR A 74 -9.87 8.81 5.97
CA THR A 74 -8.45 9.01 5.68
C THR A 74 -8.19 9.02 4.17
N ALA A 75 -8.77 8.09 3.42
CA ALA A 75 -8.64 8.06 1.96
C ALA A 75 -9.17 9.34 1.33
N ASN A 76 -10.37 9.79 1.73
CA ASN A 76 -10.96 11.04 1.24
C ASN A 76 -10.10 12.27 1.60
N ILE A 77 -9.59 12.36 2.83
CA ILE A 77 -8.73 13.45 3.28
C ILE A 77 -7.43 13.49 2.47
N ILE A 78 -6.80 12.35 2.21
CA ILE A 78 -5.58 12.28 1.40
C ILE A 78 -5.85 12.75 -0.03
N VAL A 79 -6.95 12.32 -0.65
CA VAL A 79 -7.34 12.77 -2.00
C VAL A 79 -7.54 14.29 -2.02
N LEU A 80 -8.32 14.83 -1.08
CA LEU A 80 -8.55 16.26 -0.98
C LEU A 80 -7.26 17.04 -0.70
N PHE A 81 -6.38 16.50 0.14
CA PHE A 81 -5.08 17.09 0.45
C PHE A 81 -4.20 17.16 -0.80
N VAL A 82 -4.09 16.07 -1.57
CA VAL A 82 -3.30 16.05 -2.82
C VAL A 82 -3.89 17.01 -3.85
N ILE A 83 -5.22 17.07 -4.00
CA ILE A 83 -5.89 18.03 -4.88
C ILE A 83 -5.61 19.47 -4.41
N ALA A 84 -5.70 19.75 -3.11
CA ALA A 84 -5.38 21.06 -2.57
C ALA A 84 -3.92 21.45 -2.86
N LEU A 85 -2.97 20.52 -2.71
CA LEU A 85 -1.56 20.77 -3.03
C LEU A 85 -1.36 21.23 -4.47
N VAL A 86 -2.08 20.65 -5.43
CA VAL A 86 -2.02 21.03 -6.86
C VAL A 86 -2.38 22.50 -7.07
N PHE A 87 -3.38 23.02 -6.36
CA PHE A 87 -3.83 24.42 -6.51
C PHE A 87 -3.06 25.42 -5.64
N THR A 88 -2.30 24.93 -4.66
CA THR A 88 -1.50 25.80 -3.78
C THR A 88 -0.12 26.10 -4.38
N PRO A 89 0.59 27.14 -3.90
CA PRO A 89 1.98 27.41 -4.30
C PRO A 89 2.94 26.24 -4.03
N LEU A 90 2.56 25.32 -3.14
CA LEU A 90 3.35 24.14 -2.80
C LEU A 90 3.46 23.16 -3.98
N GLY A 91 2.43 23.07 -4.84
CA GLY A 91 2.46 22.22 -6.04
C GLY A 91 3.46 22.68 -7.10
N SER A 92 3.91 23.94 -7.03
CA SER A 92 4.93 24.49 -7.94
C SER A 92 6.36 24.20 -7.51
N ILE A 93 6.56 23.59 -6.32
CA ILE A 93 7.89 23.29 -5.78
C ILE A 93 8.48 22.08 -6.52
N ARG A 94 9.67 22.27 -7.10
CA ARG A 94 10.44 21.19 -7.74
C ARG A 94 11.14 20.32 -6.70
N LEU A 95 10.86 19.02 -6.72
CA LEU A 95 11.58 18.01 -5.92
C LEU A 95 13.00 17.85 -6.48
N GLY A 96 14.02 17.97 -5.62
CA GLY A 96 15.44 17.95 -6.03
C GLY A 96 16.09 19.34 -6.13
N GLY A 97 15.35 20.42 -5.86
CA GLY A 97 15.87 21.79 -5.77
C GLY A 97 15.43 22.69 -6.93
N LYS A 98 15.73 23.99 -6.83
CA LYS A 98 15.22 25.02 -7.75
C LYS A 98 15.59 24.79 -9.23
N ASN A 99 16.77 24.21 -9.47
CA ASN A 99 17.32 23.96 -10.81
C ASN A 99 17.20 22.49 -11.24
N ALA A 100 16.47 21.66 -10.49
CA ALA A 100 16.28 20.26 -10.85
C ALA A 100 15.55 20.15 -12.20
N GLN A 101 16.02 19.22 -13.02
CA GLN A 101 15.39 18.84 -14.29
C GLN A 101 14.88 17.40 -14.17
N PRO A 102 13.78 17.04 -14.87
CA PRO A 102 13.32 15.66 -14.91
C PRO A 102 14.40 14.73 -15.47
N GLU A 103 14.69 13.64 -14.75
CA GLU A 103 15.63 12.60 -15.21
C GLU A 103 15.02 11.73 -16.33
N HIS A 104 13.70 11.58 -16.32
CA HIS A 104 12.94 10.81 -17.31
C HIS A 104 12.02 11.72 -18.13
N SER A 105 11.80 11.35 -19.38
CA SER A 105 10.79 12.01 -20.22
C SER A 105 9.39 11.77 -19.64
N ILE A 106 8.43 12.65 -19.96
CA ILE A 106 7.05 12.55 -19.45
C ILE A 106 6.42 11.20 -19.78
N VAL A 107 6.62 10.68 -21.00
CA VAL A 107 6.07 9.38 -21.43
C VAL A 107 6.70 8.23 -20.62
N SER A 108 8.02 8.27 -20.42
CA SER A 108 8.71 7.26 -19.61
C SER A 108 8.26 7.32 -18.15
N TRP A 109 8.07 8.52 -17.59
CA TRP A 109 7.58 8.72 -16.24
C TRP A 109 6.15 8.19 -16.04
N LEU A 110 5.25 8.49 -16.98
CA LEU A 110 3.89 7.94 -16.96
C LEU A 110 3.88 6.41 -17.05
N ALA A 111 4.74 5.83 -17.89
CA ALA A 111 4.88 4.37 -17.99
C ALA A 111 5.37 3.75 -16.67
N MET A 112 6.31 4.39 -15.97
CA MET A 112 6.77 3.93 -14.65
C MET A 112 5.66 3.99 -13.59
N LEU A 113 4.85 5.05 -13.58
CA LEU A 113 3.70 5.14 -12.68
C LEU A 113 2.67 4.05 -12.95
N PHE A 114 2.37 3.78 -14.22
CA PHE A 114 1.46 2.70 -14.59
C PHE A 114 2.00 1.33 -14.17
N ALA A 115 3.29 1.06 -14.44
CA ALA A 115 3.93 -0.19 -14.04
C ALA A 115 3.97 -0.38 -12.51
N ALA A 116 4.18 0.69 -11.74
CA ALA A 116 4.16 0.65 -10.29
C ALA A 116 2.75 0.43 -9.71
N GLY A 117 1.70 0.96 -10.37
CA GLY A 117 0.31 0.85 -9.92
C GLY A 117 -0.39 -0.46 -10.34
N MET A 118 0.00 -1.03 -11.47
CA MET A 118 -0.61 -2.26 -12.01
C MET A 118 -0.09 -3.50 -11.29
N GLY A 119 -0.78 -3.92 -10.22
CA GLY A 119 -0.45 -5.12 -9.45
C GLY A 119 -1.26 -6.36 -9.83
N ILE A 120 -0.91 -7.50 -9.23
CA ILE A 120 -1.68 -8.76 -9.32
C ILE A 120 -3.14 -8.59 -8.88
N GLY A 121 -3.42 -7.59 -8.04
CA GLY A 121 -4.76 -7.23 -7.62
C GLY A 121 -5.71 -6.99 -8.78
N LEU A 122 -5.28 -6.29 -9.84
CA LEU A 122 -6.15 -6.02 -11.01
C LEU A 122 -6.44 -7.28 -11.83
N LEU A 123 -5.50 -8.21 -11.92
CA LEU A 123 -5.70 -9.47 -12.65
C LEU A 123 -6.71 -10.37 -11.95
N PHE A 124 -6.71 -10.38 -10.62
CA PHE A 124 -7.64 -11.18 -9.83
C PHE A 124 -8.99 -10.46 -9.64
N TRP A 125 -8.95 -9.26 -9.07
CA TRP A 125 -10.15 -8.51 -8.71
C TRP A 125 -10.84 -7.86 -9.91
N GLY A 126 -10.17 -7.66 -11.04
CA GLY A 126 -10.79 -7.11 -12.24
C GLY A 126 -11.93 -7.98 -12.81
N VAL A 127 -11.94 -9.28 -12.51
CA VAL A 127 -13.07 -10.18 -12.85
C VAL A 127 -13.83 -10.59 -11.59
N ALA A 128 -13.13 -10.83 -10.48
CA ALA A 128 -13.75 -11.30 -9.26
C ALA A 128 -14.70 -10.27 -8.63
N GLU A 129 -14.36 -8.98 -8.67
CA GLU A 129 -15.18 -7.91 -8.07
C GLU A 129 -16.50 -7.66 -8.84
N PRO A 130 -16.52 -7.51 -10.18
CA PRO A 130 -17.78 -7.41 -10.92
C PRO A 130 -18.65 -8.66 -10.75
N THR A 131 -18.02 -9.85 -10.78
CA THR A 131 -18.73 -11.11 -10.48
C THR A 131 -19.33 -11.07 -9.08
N ALA A 132 -18.65 -10.40 -8.14
CA ALA A 132 -19.14 -10.24 -6.78
C ALA A 132 -20.40 -9.43 -6.66
N TYR A 133 -20.38 -8.25 -7.28
CA TYR A 133 -21.49 -7.33 -7.27
C TYR A 133 -22.71 -7.87 -8.00
N TYR A 134 -22.52 -8.76 -8.98
CA TYR A 134 -23.60 -9.43 -9.68
C TYR A 134 -24.21 -10.62 -8.91
N THR A 135 -23.39 -11.47 -8.30
CA THR A 135 -23.80 -12.76 -7.72
C THR A 135 -24.02 -12.75 -6.21
N ASP A 136 -23.66 -11.67 -5.51
CA ASP A 136 -23.79 -11.50 -4.05
C ASP A 136 -22.90 -12.42 -3.18
N TRP A 137 -21.91 -13.14 -3.75
CA TRP A 137 -20.97 -13.92 -2.93
C TRP A 137 -20.12 -13.06 -1.96
N TRP A 138 -20.06 -11.73 -2.15
CA TRP A 138 -19.40 -10.76 -1.26
C TRP A 138 -20.29 -9.54 -0.91
N GLY A 139 -21.51 -9.45 -1.44
CA GLY A 139 -22.39 -8.28 -1.28
C GLY A 139 -22.66 -7.54 -2.59
N THR A 140 -23.92 -7.18 -2.83
CA THR A 140 -24.30 -6.32 -3.96
C THR A 140 -24.24 -4.83 -3.61
N PRO A 141 -23.87 -3.96 -4.58
CA PRO A 141 -23.94 -2.52 -4.37
C PRO A 141 -25.37 -2.06 -4.14
N LEU A 142 -25.59 -1.20 -3.14
CA LEU A 142 -26.90 -0.60 -2.83
C LEU A 142 -28.01 -1.63 -2.51
N ASP A 143 -27.64 -2.83 -2.05
CA ASP A 143 -28.57 -3.90 -1.64
C ASP A 143 -29.57 -4.29 -2.77
N VAL A 144 -29.06 -4.33 -4.01
CA VAL A 144 -29.86 -4.79 -5.15
C VAL A 144 -29.97 -6.31 -5.17
N LYS A 145 -31.08 -6.83 -5.70
CA LYS A 145 -31.24 -8.28 -5.85
C LYS A 145 -30.18 -8.84 -6.81
N PRO A 146 -29.47 -9.91 -6.42
CA PRO A 146 -28.46 -10.55 -7.28
C PRO A 146 -29.06 -11.06 -8.58
N GLU A 147 -28.21 -11.26 -9.57
CA GLU A 147 -28.53 -11.84 -10.87
C GLU A 147 -29.60 -11.07 -11.67
N THR A 148 -29.84 -9.82 -11.31
CA THR A 148 -30.77 -8.94 -12.03
C THR A 148 -30.04 -8.05 -13.04
N ALA A 149 -30.76 -7.60 -14.06
CA ALA A 149 -30.26 -6.58 -14.99
C ALA A 149 -29.88 -5.25 -14.28
N ARG A 150 -30.34 -5.03 -13.04
CA ARG A 150 -29.90 -3.89 -12.23
C ARG A 150 -28.56 -4.16 -11.56
N ALA A 151 -28.33 -5.36 -11.05
CA ALA A 151 -27.03 -5.76 -10.48
C ALA A 151 -25.93 -5.78 -11.55
N GLU A 152 -26.23 -6.27 -12.75
CA GLU A 152 -25.29 -6.25 -13.89
C GLU A 152 -24.80 -4.85 -14.24
N ARG A 153 -25.67 -3.83 -14.13
CA ARG A 153 -25.31 -2.43 -14.41
C ARG A 153 -24.50 -1.76 -13.30
N LEU A 154 -24.47 -2.35 -12.12
CA LEU A 154 -23.76 -1.85 -10.94
C LEU A 154 -22.45 -2.59 -10.68
N ALA A 155 -22.29 -3.78 -11.28
CA ALA A 155 -21.06 -4.55 -11.37
C ALA A 155 -20.09 -3.93 -12.38
#